data_AF-A0A838TFV6-F1
#
_entry.id   AF-A0A838TFV6-F1
#
_cell.length_a   1.000
_cell.length_b   1.000
_cell.length_c   1.000
_cell.angle_alpha   90.00
_cell.angle_beta   90.00
_cell.angle_gamma   90.00
#
_symmetry.space_group_name_H-M   'P 1'
#
loop_
_entity.id
_entity.type
_entity.pdbx_description
1 polymer ?
#
loop_
_entity_poly.entity_id
_entity_poly.type
_entity_poly.pdbx_seq_one_letter_code
_entity_poly.pdbx_strand_id
1 'polypeptide(L)'
;MRPTRPPLHFARDQAATSEVGSDLSVLRRPTLFVTVCTLHRRKITSLAVAHDVFEKYALRARAQFNVAVGRYVIMPNHVHLFVQGDLNFRLERWVSGLKRAISISLGCSSAKPLWQPGFSTICSGTRRATRKSGTTFERIRSGLVWSHAQRIGPIKARSC
;
A
#
# COMPACT_ATOMS: atom_id res chain seq x y z
N MET A 1 62.00 35.07 26.04
CA MET A 1 60.57 35.10 25.63
C MET A 1 60.01 33.68 25.72
N ARG A 2 58.80 33.53 26.30
CA ARG A 2 58.02 32.28 26.49
C ARG A 2 57.74 31.52 25.18
N PRO A 3 57.20 30.26 25.20
CA PRO A 3 56.98 29.37 26.35
C PRO A 3 57.47 27.91 26.18
N THR A 4 57.65 27.29 27.33
CA THR A 4 57.70 25.86 27.62
C THR A 4 56.51 25.06 27.07
N ARG A 5 56.77 23.88 26.49
CA ARG A 5 55.76 22.89 26.09
C ARG A 5 55.42 21.97 27.28
N PRO A 6 54.18 21.95 27.80
CA PRO A 6 53.77 20.91 28.74
C PRO A 6 53.27 19.67 27.97
N PRO A 7 53.43 18.45 28.52
CA PRO A 7 52.86 17.23 27.96
C PRO A 7 51.38 17.16 28.33
N LEU A 8 50.50 16.96 27.34
CA LEU A 8 49.10 16.64 27.60
C LEU A 8 48.97 15.14 27.84
N HIS A 9 48.96 14.76 29.11
CA HIS A 9 48.41 13.49 29.60
C HIS A 9 47.18 13.82 30.45
N PHE A 10 45.99 13.88 29.86
CA PHE A 10 44.67 13.95 30.52
C PHE A 10 43.64 13.76 29.41
N ALA A 11 42.51 13.11 29.56
CA ALA A 11 42.02 12.08 30.45
C ALA A 11 40.81 11.51 29.71
N ARG A 12 40.41 10.32 30.12
CA ARG A 12 39.21 9.64 29.67
C ARG A 12 38.00 10.41 30.17
N ASP A 13 37.37 11.23 29.33
CA ASP A 13 36.06 11.79 29.63
C ASP A 13 34.96 11.00 28.92
N GLN A 14 34.23 10.25 29.74
CA GLN A 14 32.85 9.89 29.47
C GLN A 14 32.00 11.16 29.66
N ALA A 15 31.39 11.65 28.58
CA ALA A 15 30.20 12.49 28.65
C ALA A 15 29.23 11.89 27.61
N ALA A 16 28.28 11.06 28.04
CA ALA A 16 26.97 11.48 28.55
C ALA A 16 26.17 12.28 27.51
N THR A 17 25.16 11.57 26.97
CA THR A 17 23.83 12.08 26.59
C THR A 17 23.74 13.24 25.59
N SER A 18 23.35 12.89 24.37
CA SER A 18 22.29 13.63 23.66
C SER A 18 21.45 12.65 22.83
N GLU A 19 20.63 11.88 23.56
CA GLU A 19 19.32 11.49 23.07
C GLU A 19 18.55 12.78 22.77
N VAL A 20 18.41 13.16 21.50
CA VAL A 20 17.24 13.84 20.91
C VAL A 20 17.57 14.06 19.43
N GLY A 21 16.78 13.46 18.54
CA GLY A 21 16.69 13.95 17.17
C GLY A 21 16.70 12.90 16.08
N SER A 22 15.63 12.09 16.02
CA SER A 22 14.86 11.84 14.77
C SER A 22 14.02 10.57 14.88
N ASP A 23 13.08 10.51 15.83
CA ASP A 23 11.98 9.53 15.76
C ASP A 23 10.76 10.14 15.05
N LEU A 24 11.00 10.66 13.84
CA LEU A 24 9.94 10.94 12.86
C LEU A 24 9.48 9.65 12.15
N SER A 25 9.89 8.47 12.64
CA SER A 25 9.52 7.18 12.05
C SER A 25 8.03 6.83 12.22
N VAL A 26 7.32 7.60 13.06
CA VAL A 26 5.93 7.36 13.50
C VAL A 26 4.86 7.92 12.55
N LEU A 27 5.19 8.73 11.52
CA LEU A 27 4.21 9.23 10.54
C LEU A 27 4.28 8.54 9.18
N ARG A 28 4.77 7.30 9.11
CA ARG A 28 4.76 6.55 7.85
C ARG A 28 3.34 6.01 7.60
N ARG A 29 2.65 6.64 6.65
CA ARG A 29 1.36 6.16 6.12
C ARG A 29 1.47 4.68 5.78
N PRO A 30 0.55 3.81 6.24
CA PRO A 30 0.67 2.38 6.01
C PRO A 30 0.63 2.07 4.51
N THR A 31 1.63 1.33 4.03
CA THR A 31 1.62 0.80 2.65
C THR A 31 0.92 -0.55 2.68
N LEU A 32 -0.09 -0.71 1.83
CA LEU A 32 -0.94 -1.90 1.75
C LEU A 32 -0.66 -2.62 0.44
N PHE A 33 -0.36 -3.90 0.51
CA PHE A 33 -0.29 -4.77 -0.66
C PHE A 33 -1.67 -5.37 -0.90
N VAL A 34 -2.26 -5.04 -2.04
CA VAL A 34 -3.64 -5.40 -2.37
C VAL A 34 -3.65 -6.36 -3.55
N THR A 35 -4.46 -7.40 -3.44
CA THR A 35 -4.75 -8.32 -4.53
C THR A 35 -6.23 -8.30 -4.87
N VAL A 36 -6.51 -8.11 -6.16
CA VAL A 36 -7.86 -8.14 -6.72
C VAL A 36 -7.96 -9.25 -7.75
N CYS A 37 -8.84 -10.21 -7.51
CA CYS A 37 -9.02 -11.36 -8.40
C CYS A 37 -10.25 -11.22 -9.28
N THR A 38 -10.17 -11.74 -10.51
CA THR A 38 -11.31 -11.87 -11.42
C THR A 38 -12.20 -13.04 -11.03
N LEU A 39 -13.51 -12.91 -11.27
CA LEU A 39 -14.49 -13.94 -10.98
C LEU A 39 -14.20 -15.19 -11.81
N HIS A 40 -14.11 -16.34 -11.13
CA HIS A 40 -13.70 -17.63 -11.70
C HIS A 40 -12.34 -17.60 -12.43
N ARG A 41 -11.43 -16.69 -12.04
CA ARG A 41 -10.14 -16.48 -12.71
C ARG A 41 -10.26 -16.23 -14.23
N ARG A 42 -11.39 -15.64 -14.67
CA ARG A 42 -11.60 -15.30 -16.08
C ARG A 42 -10.57 -14.28 -16.54
N LYS A 43 -10.13 -14.42 -17.78
CA LYS A 43 -9.15 -13.51 -18.36
C LYS A 43 -9.79 -12.13 -18.59
N ILE A 44 -9.07 -11.08 -18.20
CA ILE A 44 -9.29 -9.70 -18.61
C ILE A 44 -9.17 -9.66 -20.13
N THR A 45 -10.21 -9.17 -20.80
CA THR A 45 -10.33 -9.19 -22.26
C THR A 45 -9.29 -8.32 -22.96
N SER A 46 -8.92 -7.19 -22.36
CA SER A 46 -7.84 -6.32 -22.85
C SER A 46 -6.99 -5.81 -21.70
N LEU A 47 -5.75 -6.31 -21.61
CA LEU A 47 -4.79 -5.87 -20.59
C LEU A 47 -4.32 -4.43 -20.83
N ALA A 48 -4.16 -4.02 -22.09
CA ALA A 48 -3.78 -2.65 -22.43
C ALA A 48 -4.83 -1.64 -21.96
N VAL A 49 -6.12 -1.91 -22.24
CA VAL A 49 -7.21 -1.05 -21.77
C VAL A 49 -7.29 -1.03 -20.24
N ALA A 50 -7.13 -2.18 -19.59
CA ALA A 50 -7.12 -2.24 -18.13
C ALA A 50 -5.95 -1.45 -17.52
N HIS A 51 -4.77 -1.50 -18.14
CA HIS A 51 -3.59 -0.75 -17.74
C HIS A 51 -3.80 0.77 -17.88
N ASP A 52 -4.26 1.25 -19.04
CA ASP A 52 -4.49 2.67 -19.28
C ASP A 52 -5.51 3.27 -18.30
N VAL A 53 -6.55 2.50 -18.00
CA VAL A 53 -7.59 2.91 -17.03
C VAL A 53 -7.05 2.89 -15.61
N PHE A 54 -6.27 1.88 -15.26
CA PHE A 54 -5.60 1.79 -13.96
C PHE A 54 -4.67 2.99 -13.74
N GLU A 55 -3.85 3.33 -14.73
CA GLU A 55 -2.91 4.45 -14.66
C GLU A 55 -3.63 5.78 -14.50
N LYS A 56 -4.64 6.06 -15.33
CA LYS A 56 -5.48 7.26 -15.20
C LYS A 56 -6.17 7.34 -13.84
N TYR A 57 -6.66 6.20 -13.34
CA TYR A 57 -7.28 6.13 -12.02
C TYR A 57 -6.28 6.42 -10.90
N ALA A 58 -5.07 5.86 -10.97
CA ALA A 58 -4.01 6.07 -10.00
C ALA A 58 -3.51 7.53 -10.00
N LEU A 59 -3.34 8.14 -11.18
CA LEU A 59 -2.97 9.55 -11.32
C LEU A 59 -4.02 10.46 -10.68
N ARG A 60 -5.30 10.20 -10.95
CA ARG A 60 -6.41 10.92 -10.33
C ARG A 60 -6.45 10.72 -8.81
N ALA A 61 -6.20 9.50 -8.35
CA ALA A 61 -6.15 9.16 -6.93
C ALA A 61 -5.07 9.96 -6.19
N ARG A 62 -3.90 10.13 -6.81
CA ARG A 62 -2.81 10.96 -6.29
C ARG A 62 -3.19 12.44 -6.26
N ALA A 63 -3.73 12.96 -7.36
CA ALA A 63 -4.01 14.40 -7.49
C ALA A 63 -5.19 14.87 -6.61
N GLN A 64 -6.23 14.06 -6.44
CA GLN A 64 -7.49 14.49 -5.81
C GLN A 64 -7.69 13.92 -4.40
N PHE A 65 -7.13 12.75 -4.11
CA PHE A 65 -7.42 12.01 -2.89
C PHE A 65 -6.17 11.70 -2.04
N ASN A 66 -5.01 12.24 -2.43
CA ASN A 66 -3.73 12.02 -1.74
C ASN A 66 -3.39 10.53 -1.53
N VAL A 67 -3.81 9.70 -2.49
CA VAL A 67 -3.54 8.26 -2.52
C VAL A 67 -2.37 7.99 -3.45
N ALA A 68 -1.28 7.44 -2.91
CA ALA A 68 -0.14 7.00 -3.69
C ALA A 68 -0.31 5.54 -4.08
N VAL A 69 -0.12 5.23 -5.37
CA VAL A 69 -0.04 3.87 -5.89
C VAL A 69 1.42 3.58 -6.20
N GLY A 70 1.93 2.47 -5.68
CA GLY A 70 3.30 2.00 -5.88
C GLY A 70 3.42 1.03 -7.05
N ARG A 71 4.38 0.11 -6.96
CA ARG A 71 4.55 -0.96 -7.96
C ARG A 71 3.28 -1.81 -8.06
N TYR A 72 2.96 -2.25 -9.26
CA TYR A 72 1.80 -3.08 -9.52
C TYR A 72 2.06 -4.02 -10.70
N VAL A 73 1.24 -5.07 -10.78
CA VAL A 73 1.24 -6.05 -11.86
C VAL A 73 -0.21 -6.36 -12.20
N ILE A 74 -0.57 -6.22 -13.48
CA ILE A 74 -1.87 -6.64 -14.01
C ILE A 74 -1.66 -7.97 -14.73
N MET A 75 -2.09 -9.05 -14.10
CA MET A 75 -2.12 -10.37 -14.72
C MET A 75 -3.47 -10.59 -15.39
N PRO A 76 -3.58 -11.52 -16.37
CA PRO A 76 -4.85 -11.81 -17.03
C PRO A 76 -6.01 -12.11 -16.08
N ASN A 77 -5.78 -12.69 -14.91
CA ASN A 77 -6.84 -13.11 -13.99
C ASN A 77 -6.82 -12.43 -12.61
N HIS A 78 -5.84 -11.57 -12.32
CA HIS A 78 -5.77 -10.82 -11.05
C HIS A 78 -4.85 -9.61 -11.17
N VAL A 79 -4.95 -8.69 -10.21
CA VAL A 79 -4.11 -7.50 -10.12
C VAL A 79 -3.48 -7.46 -8.74
N HIS A 80 -2.18 -7.24 -8.69
CA HIS A 80 -1.42 -6.96 -7.48
C HIS A 80 -0.97 -5.51 -7.50
N LEU A 81 -1.12 -4.78 -6.41
CA LEU A 81 -0.62 -3.41 -6.31
C LEU A 81 -0.23 -3.04 -4.88
N PHE A 82 0.67 -2.07 -4.77
CA PHE A 82 0.89 -1.35 -3.52
C PHE A 82 0.08 -0.06 -3.52
N VAL A 83 -0.61 0.22 -2.42
CA VAL A 83 -1.36 1.46 -2.22
C VAL A 83 -1.08 2.04 -0.84
N GLN A 84 -0.93 3.36 -0.78
CA GLN A 84 -0.72 4.11 0.43
C GLN A 84 -1.69 5.29 0.44
N GLY A 85 -2.54 5.35 1.46
CA GLY A 85 -3.50 6.43 1.63
C GLY A 85 -3.19 7.33 2.82
N ASP A 86 -3.96 8.41 2.95
CA ASP A 86 -3.97 9.24 4.15
C ASP A 86 -4.77 8.61 5.30
N LEU A 87 -4.96 9.34 6.41
CA LEU A 87 -5.70 8.87 7.59
C LEU A 87 -7.19 8.60 7.31
N ASN A 88 -7.78 9.29 6.32
CA ASN A 88 -9.18 9.16 5.95
C ASN A 88 -9.38 8.16 4.79
N PHE A 89 -8.31 7.52 4.35
CA PHE A 89 -8.33 6.63 3.20
C PHE A 89 -9.10 5.34 3.49
N ARG A 90 -10.25 5.22 2.84
CA ARG A 90 -11.05 4.01 2.87
C ARG A 90 -10.65 3.08 1.72
N LEU A 91 -9.74 2.15 2.01
CA LEU A 91 -9.22 1.19 1.02
C LEU A 91 -10.36 0.46 0.28
N GLU A 92 -11.38 0.01 0.98
CA GLU A 92 -12.50 -0.75 0.38
C GLU A 92 -13.24 0.04 -0.69
N ARG A 93 -13.52 1.32 -0.41
CA ARG A 93 -14.20 2.23 -1.34
C ARG A 93 -13.32 2.49 -2.56
N TRP A 94 -12.02 2.68 -2.33
CA TRP A 94 -11.06 2.91 -3.39
C TRP A 94 -10.90 1.69 -4.30
N VAL A 95 -10.72 0.49 -3.73
CA VAL A 95 -10.63 -0.77 -4.51
C VAL A 95 -11.93 -1.04 -5.27
N SER A 96 -13.10 -0.76 -4.66
CA SER A 96 -14.38 -0.90 -5.35
C SER A 96 -14.52 0.06 -6.53
N GLY A 97 -14.06 1.30 -6.38
CA GLY A 97 -13.98 2.28 -7.46
C GLY A 97 -13.05 1.85 -8.58
N LEU A 98 -11.86 1.32 -8.24
CA LEU A 98 -10.90 0.79 -9.20
C LEU A 98 -11.49 -0.38 -10.01
N LYS A 99 -12.06 -1.38 -9.32
CA LYS A 99 -12.75 -2.50 -9.95
C LYS A 99 -13.83 -2.03 -10.91
N ARG A 100 -14.63 -1.05 -10.51
CA ARG A 100 -15.70 -0.47 -11.33
C ARG A 100 -15.14 0.24 -12.56
N ALA A 101 -14.12 1.07 -12.41
CA ALA A 101 -13.51 1.82 -13.52
C ALA A 101 -13.03 0.86 -14.62
N ILE A 102 -12.29 -0.19 -14.24
CA ILE A 102 -11.81 -1.20 -15.18
C ILE A 102 -12.99 -1.98 -15.81
N SER A 103 -13.98 -2.38 -15.02
CA SER A 103 -15.16 -3.10 -15.54
C SER A 103 -15.90 -2.29 -16.60
N ILE A 104 -16.12 -0.99 -16.37
CA ILE A 104 -16.82 -0.11 -17.31
C ILE A 104 -16.04 0.00 -18.62
N SER A 105 -14.74 0.27 -18.55
CA SER A 105 -13.91 0.41 -19.75
C SER A 105 -13.76 -0.88 -20.56
N LEU A 106 -13.92 -2.04 -19.91
CA LEU A 106 -13.94 -3.34 -20.59
C LEU A 106 -15.34 -3.77 -21.05
N GLY A 107 -16.36 -2.91 -20.93
CA GLY A 107 -17.74 -3.23 -21.33
C GLY A 107 -18.42 -4.29 -20.46
N CYS A 108 -17.91 -4.54 -19.24
CA CYS A 108 -18.49 -5.52 -18.33
C CYS A 108 -19.77 -4.96 -17.69
N SER A 109 -20.86 -5.74 -17.74
CA SER A 109 -22.14 -5.41 -17.14
C SER A 109 -22.33 -6.06 -15.77
N SER A 110 -23.30 -5.58 -14.99
CA SER A 110 -23.72 -6.19 -13.72
C SER A 110 -24.16 -7.65 -13.88
N ALA A 111 -24.70 -8.02 -15.05
CA ALA A 111 -25.07 -9.39 -15.38
C ALA A 111 -23.85 -10.33 -15.56
N LYS A 112 -22.67 -9.79 -15.88
CA LYS A 112 -21.43 -10.55 -16.07
C LYS A 112 -20.28 -9.85 -15.31
N PRO A 113 -20.28 -9.88 -13.96
CA PRO A 113 -19.35 -9.10 -13.15
C PRO A 113 -17.92 -9.62 -13.29
N LEU A 114 -16.97 -8.79 -13.72
CA LEU A 114 -15.57 -9.20 -13.98
C LEU A 114 -14.85 -9.70 -12.73
N TRP A 115 -15.10 -9.10 -11.57
CA TRP A 115 -14.29 -9.27 -10.36
C TRP A 115 -14.94 -10.21 -9.34
N GLN A 116 -14.12 -10.90 -8.56
CA GLN A 116 -14.59 -11.56 -7.34
C GLN A 116 -15.08 -10.52 -6.32
N PRO A 117 -16.12 -10.84 -5.54
CA PRO A 117 -16.48 -10.06 -4.35
C PRO A 117 -15.29 -9.97 -3.38
N GLY A 118 -15.09 -8.80 -2.78
CA GLY A 118 -13.99 -8.57 -1.84
C GLY A 118 -12.61 -8.49 -2.48
N PHE A 119 -11.58 -8.35 -1.65
CA PHE A 119 -10.16 -8.32 -2.05
C PHE A 119 -9.31 -8.73 -0.86
N SER A 120 -8.08 -9.17 -1.09
CA SER A 120 -7.13 -9.41 0.00
C SER A 120 -6.19 -8.23 0.14
N THR A 121 -5.86 -7.87 1.38
CA THR A 121 -4.89 -6.83 1.69
C THR A 121 -3.92 -7.29 2.77
N ILE A 122 -2.65 -6.90 2.64
CA ILE A 122 -1.59 -7.18 3.59
C ILE A 122 -0.89 -5.86 3.92
N CYS A 123 -0.81 -5.53 5.21
CA CYS A 123 -0.06 -4.36 5.66
C CYS A 123 1.45 -4.60 5.48
N SER A 124 2.08 -3.87 4.58
CA SER A 124 3.53 -3.83 4.43
C SER A 124 4.09 -2.80 5.42
N GLY A 125 4.30 -3.22 6.67
CA GLY A 125 4.94 -2.39 7.69
C GLY A 125 6.43 -2.18 7.41
N THR A 126 7.01 -1.08 7.92
CA THR A 126 8.46 -0.84 7.82
C THR A 126 9.26 -1.77 8.72
N ARG A 127 10.42 -2.22 8.21
CA ARG A 127 11.36 -3.15 8.85
C ARG A 127 11.75 -2.72 10.27
N ARG A 128 11.62 -3.62 11.25
CA ARG A 128 12.51 -3.65 12.42
C ARG A 128 13.56 -4.73 12.13
N ALA A 129 14.72 -4.32 11.61
CA ALA A 129 15.84 -5.23 11.41
C ALA A 129 16.46 -5.52 12.79
N THR A 130 16.19 -6.69 13.37
CA THR A 130 16.93 -7.14 14.55
C THR A 130 18.22 -7.80 14.10
N ARG A 131 19.36 -7.18 14.37
CA ARG A 131 20.69 -7.74 14.09
C ARG A 131 20.99 -8.82 15.14
N LYS A 132 21.07 -10.10 14.74
CA LYS A 132 21.66 -11.17 15.55
C LYS A 132 22.85 -11.74 14.79
N SER A 133 24.02 -11.78 15.44
CA SER A 133 25.22 -12.50 14.99
C SER A 133 25.61 -12.29 13.51
N GLY A 134 25.71 -11.03 13.06
CA GLY A 134 26.22 -10.69 11.73
C GLY A 134 25.36 -11.15 10.54
N THR A 135 24.24 -11.82 10.78
CA THR A 135 23.34 -12.34 9.75
C THR A 135 22.01 -11.61 9.83
N THR A 136 21.63 -10.96 8.73
CA THR A 136 20.34 -10.26 8.63
C THR A 136 19.23 -11.29 8.44
N PHE A 137 18.41 -11.51 9.46
CA PHE A 137 17.16 -12.26 9.32
C PHE A 137 16.01 -11.28 9.02
N GLU A 138 15.47 -11.34 7.81
CA GLU A 138 14.25 -10.62 7.45
C GLU A 138 13.03 -11.46 7.84
N ARG A 139 12.25 -10.98 8.82
CA ARG A 139 10.94 -11.55 9.15
C ARG A 139 9.85 -10.58 8.73
N ILE A 140 9.26 -10.81 7.55
CA ILE A 140 8.07 -10.10 7.09
C ILE A 140 6.89 -10.65 7.92
N ARG A 141 6.41 -9.88 8.91
CA ARG A 141 5.16 -10.22 9.60
C ARG A 141 3.98 -9.90 8.67
N SER A 142 3.38 -10.94 8.10
CA SER A 142 2.15 -10.87 7.31
C SER A 142 0.93 -11.08 8.21
N GLY A 143 0.09 -10.07 8.36
CA GLY A 143 -1.29 -10.23 8.81
C GLY A 143 -2.20 -10.19 7.58
N LEU A 144 -2.83 -11.31 7.22
CA LEU A 144 -3.78 -11.37 6.11
C LEU A 144 -5.10 -10.73 6.57
N VAL A 145 -5.40 -9.53 6.09
CA VAL A 145 -6.68 -8.89 6.36
C VAL A 145 -7.61 -9.19 5.19
N TRP A 146 -8.64 -9.99 5.47
CA TRP A 146 -9.77 -10.20 4.56
C TRP A 146 -10.79 -9.10 4.80
N SER A 147 -10.95 -8.18 3.85
CA SER A 147 -12.10 -7.28 3.84
C SER A 147 -13.26 -7.99 3.15
N HIS A 148 -14.22 -8.47 3.93
CA HIS A 148 -15.56 -8.78 3.44
C HIS A 148 -16.31 -7.46 3.26
N ALA A 149 -16.16 -6.85 2.09
CA ALA A 149 -17.03 -5.73 1.70
C ALA A 149 -18.47 -6.27 1.52
N GLN A 150 -19.23 -6.24 2.61
CA GLN A 150 -20.63 -6.63 2.68
C GLN A 150 -21.50 -5.51 2.08
N ARG A 151 -22.56 -5.96 1.38
CA ARG A 151 -23.48 -5.24 0.48
C ARG A 151 -23.85 -3.81 0.91
N ILE A 152 -23.73 -2.86 -0.01
CA ILE A 152 -24.53 -1.63 0.04
C ILE A 152 -25.97 -2.04 -0.34
N GLY A 153 -26.94 -1.71 0.52
CA GLY A 153 -28.35 -2.12 0.47
C GLY A 153 -29.17 -1.65 -0.75
N PRO A 154 -30.51 -1.76 -0.67
CA PRO A 154 -31.36 -2.23 -1.76
C PRO A 154 -31.62 -1.19 -2.85
N ILE A 155 -31.58 -1.63 -4.11
CA ILE A 155 -32.20 -0.92 -5.23
C ILE A 155 -33.56 -1.56 -5.48
N LYS A 156 -34.62 -0.90 -5.00
CA LYS A 156 -36.00 -1.16 -5.47
C LYS A 156 -36.08 -0.74 -6.94
N ALA A 157 -36.32 -1.68 -7.84
CA ALA A 157 -36.87 -1.36 -9.16
C ALA A 157 -38.41 -1.32 -9.03
N ARG A 158 -39.01 -0.28 -9.59
CA ARG A 158 -40.45 0.00 -9.55
C ARG A 158 -41.20 -0.98 -10.44
N SER A 159 -42.43 -1.28 -10.05
CA SER A 159 -43.45 -1.93 -10.88
C SER A 159 -43.75 -1.09 -12.13
N CYS A 160 -43.86 -1.76 -13.26
CA CYS A 160 -44.95 -1.53 -14.22
C CYS A 160 -45.60 -2.89 -14.44
#